data_AF-E2BF87-F1
#
_entry.id   AF-E2BF87-F1
#
_cell.length_a   1.000
_cell.length_b   1.000
_cell.length_c   1.000
_cell.angle_alpha   90.00
_cell.angle_beta   90.00
_cell.angle_gamma   90.00
#
_symmetry.space_group_name_H-M   'P 1'
#
loop_
_entity.id
_entity.type
_entity.pdbx_description
1 polymer ?
#
loop_
_entity_poly.entity_id
_entity_poly.type
_entity_poly.pdbx_seq_one_letter_code
_entity_poly.pdbx_strand_id
1 'polypeptide(L)'
;HLRHALLFLFNQKKKAAESHRLLVETYGEHAPTIRTCETWFRQFKCGDFNVQDKKRPGRPKTFEDAELQELLDEDPTQTQKQLAEKLNVSRVAICERLQAMGKIQKMGRWVPHELNDRQLENRKIVSEMLLQRYERKLFLHRIVTGDE
;
A
#
# COMPACT_ATOMS: atom_id res chain seq x y z
N HIS A 1 -16.13 -22.66 -9.95
CA HIS A 1 -16.40 -24.06 -10.31
C HIS A 1 -16.60 -24.27 -11.82
N LEU A 2 -17.56 -23.61 -12.48
CA LEU A 2 -17.86 -23.85 -13.90
C LEU A 2 -16.70 -23.58 -14.89
N ARG A 3 -15.84 -22.58 -14.62
CA ARG A 3 -14.64 -22.32 -15.44
C ARG A 3 -13.57 -23.40 -15.35
N HIS A 4 -13.45 -24.03 -14.17
CA HIS A 4 -12.54 -25.16 -13.99
C HIS A 4 -13.08 -26.40 -14.72
N ALA A 5 -14.40 -26.61 -14.70
CA ALA A 5 -15.04 -27.65 -15.51
C ALA A 5 -14.83 -27.41 -17.01
N LEU A 6 -14.94 -26.17 -17.49
CA LEU A 6 -14.62 -25.82 -18.89
C LEU A 6 -13.16 -26.12 -19.25
N LEU A 7 -12.21 -25.80 -18.37
CA LEU A 7 -10.80 -26.12 -18.58
C LEU A 7 -10.55 -27.64 -18.61
N PHE A 8 -11.20 -28.40 -17.73
CA PHE A 8 -11.15 -29.86 -17.73
C PHE A 8 -11.68 -30.46 -19.03
N LEU A 9 -12.83 -29.97 -19.52
CA LEU A 9 -13.43 -30.43 -20.79
C LEU A 9 -12.57 -30.03 -22.00
N PHE A 10 -11.93 -28.87 -21.95
CA PHE A 10 -10.94 -28.46 -22.95
C PHE A 10 -9.73 -29.41 -22.99
N ASN A 11 -9.22 -29.81 -21.81
CA ASN A 11 -8.10 -30.76 -21.71
C ASN A 11 -8.47 -32.16 -22.22
N GLN A 12 -9.74 -32.57 -22.09
CA GLN A 12 -10.29 -33.77 -22.72
C GLN A 12 -10.50 -33.66 -24.24
N LYS A 13 -10.08 -32.56 -24.87
CA LYS A 13 -10.22 -32.33 -26.32
C LYS A 13 -11.66 -32.25 -26.81
N LYS A 14 -12.63 -32.00 -25.93
CA LYS A 14 -14.03 -31.73 -26.32
C LYS A 14 -14.15 -30.37 -26.99
N LYS A 15 -15.21 -30.17 -27.79
CA LYS A 15 -15.52 -28.85 -28.38
C LYS A 15 -16.34 -28.00 -27.41
N ALA A 16 -16.37 -26.68 -27.64
CA ALA A 16 -17.12 -25.74 -26.79
C ALA A 16 -18.63 -26.06 -26.76
N ALA A 17 -19.22 -26.42 -27.90
CA ALA A 17 -20.63 -26.81 -27.99
C ALA A 17 -20.95 -28.12 -27.24
N GLU A 18 -20.08 -29.12 -27.34
CA GLU A 18 -20.21 -30.38 -26.58
C GLU A 18 -20.09 -30.15 -25.08
N SER A 19 -19.13 -29.30 -24.70
CA SER A 19 -18.91 -28.92 -23.30
C SER A 19 -20.11 -28.17 -22.73
N HIS A 20 -20.71 -27.27 -23.51
CA HIS A 20 -21.94 -26.58 -23.12
C HIS A 20 -23.11 -27.54 -22.90
N ARG A 21 -23.33 -28.51 -23.81
CA ARG A 21 -24.38 -29.53 -23.65
C ARG A 21 -24.20 -30.34 -22.37
N LEU A 22 -22.99 -30.82 -22.11
CA LEU A 22 -22.68 -31.57 -20.90
C LEU A 22 -22.89 -30.74 -19.62
N LEU A 23 -22.53 -29.45 -19.67
CA LEU A 23 -22.74 -28.54 -18.55
C LEU A 23 -24.23 -28.23 -18.33
N VAL A 24 -25.04 -28.09 -19.39
CA VAL A 24 -26.49 -27.92 -19.28
C VAL A 24 -27.14 -29.19 -18.72
N GLU A 25 -26.71 -30.36 -19.16
CA GLU A 25 -27.19 -31.64 -18.63
C GLU A 25 -26.87 -31.82 -17.14
N THR A 26 -25.68 -31.38 -16.71
CA THR A 26 -25.24 -31.52 -15.30
C THR A 26 -25.77 -30.42 -14.38
N TYR A 27 -25.84 -29.18 -14.85
CA TYR A 27 -26.09 -27.99 -14.02
C TYR A 27 -27.40 -27.25 -14.37
N GLY A 28 -28.14 -27.69 -15.39
CA GLY A 28 -29.42 -27.11 -15.79
C GLY A 28 -29.33 -25.61 -16.07
N GLU A 29 -30.22 -24.84 -15.46
CA GLU A 29 -30.32 -23.38 -15.60
C GLU A 29 -29.08 -22.63 -15.07
N HIS A 30 -28.29 -23.25 -14.21
CA HIS A 30 -27.05 -22.65 -13.67
C HIS A 30 -25.85 -22.83 -14.61
N ALA A 31 -26.02 -23.51 -15.76
CA ALA A 31 -24.97 -23.69 -16.73
C ALA A 31 -24.59 -22.37 -17.44
N PRO A 32 -23.30 -22.20 -17.79
CA PRO A 32 -22.87 -21.03 -18.54
C PRO A 32 -23.44 -21.06 -19.96
N THR A 33 -23.74 -19.88 -20.50
CA THR A 33 -24.21 -19.75 -21.89
C THR A 33 -23.17 -20.28 -22.88
N ILE A 34 -23.61 -20.71 -24.06
CA ILE A 34 -22.71 -21.13 -25.14
C ILE A 34 -21.65 -20.07 -25.47
N ARG A 35 -22.02 -18.78 -25.47
CA ARG A 35 -21.09 -17.65 -25.71
C ARG A 35 -19.99 -17.57 -24.64
N THR A 36 -20.33 -17.85 -23.39
CA THR A 36 -19.37 -17.91 -22.29
C THR A 36 -18.41 -19.08 -22.51
N CYS A 37 -18.92 -20.26 -22.86
CA CYS A 37 -18.09 -21.44 -23.17
C CYS A 37 -17.12 -21.15 -24.33
N GLU A 38 -17.60 -20.58 -25.43
CA GLU A 38 -16.77 -20.23 -26.58
C GLU A 38 -15.68 -19.19 -26.24
N THR A 39 -16.02 -18.18 -25.45
CA THR A 39 -15.06 -17.16 -25.00
C THR A 39 -13.94 -17.78 -24.18
N TRP A 40 -14.27 -18.65 -23.23
CA TRP A 40 -13.28 -19.39 -22.44
C TRP A 40 -12.44 -20.33 -23.28
N PHE A 41 -13.04 -21.06 -24.22
CA PHE A 41 -12.31 -21.94 -25.14
C PHE A 41 -11.36 -21.16 -26.05
N ARG A 42 -11.74 -19.95 -26.47
CA ARG A 42 -10.84 -19.06 -27.22
C ARG A 42 -9.65 -18.65 -26.36
N GLN A 43 -9.88 -18.28 -25.10
CA GLN A 43 -8.82 -17.93 -24.15
C GLN A 43 -7.86 -19.11 -23.90
N PHE A 44 -8.38 -20.32 -23.70
CA PHE A 44 -7.58 -21.54 -23.53
C PHE A 44 -6.77 -21.89 -24.79
N LYS A 45 -7.32 -21.68 -25.99
CA LYS A 45 -6.57 -21.84 -27.24
C LYS A 45 -5.41 -20.85 -27.38
N CYS A 46 -5.53 -19.67 -26.78
CA CYS A 46 -4.45 -18.69 -26.71
C CYS A 46 -3.43 -18.99 -25.59
N GLY A 47 -3.56 -20.11 -24.89
CA GLY A 47 -2.64 -20.53 -23.82
C GLY A 47 -2.88 -19.86 -22.46
N ASP A 48 -3.92 -19.04 -22.32
CA ASP A 48 -4.31 -18.44 -21.04
C ASP A 48 -5.28 -19.36 -20.30
N PHE A 49 -4.75 -20.18 -19.38
CA PHE A 49 -5.52 -21.10 -18.55
C PHE A 49 -5.94 -20.49 -17.19
N ASN A 50 -5.79 -19.17 -17.00
CA ASN A 50 -6.15 -18.53 -15.75
C ASN A 50 -7.69 -18.41 -15.63
N VAL A 51 -8.25 -19.24 -14.76
CA VAL A 51 -9.70 -19.31 -14.47
C VAL A 51 -10.18 -18.28 -13.45
N GLN A 52 -9.26 -17.56 -12.81
CA GLN A 52 -9.58 -16.50 -11.85
C GLN A 52 -10.08 -15.25 -12.57
N ASP A 53 -10.94 -14.48 -11.90
CA ASP A 53 -11.33 -13.16 -12.41
C ASP A 53 -10.09 -12.28 -12.51
N LYS A 54 -9.89 -11.65 -13.67
CA LYS A 54 -8.90 -10.58 -13.81
C LYS A 54 -9.31 -9.44 -12.88
N LYS A 55 -8.31 -8.69 -12.38
CA LYS A 55 -8.56 -7.47 -11.60
C LYS A 55 -9.52 -6.60 -12.40
N ARG A 56 -10.71 -6.37 -11.83
CA ARG A 56 -11.68 -5.47 -12.44
C ARG A 56 -11.12 -4.05 -12.29
N PRO A 57 -11.21 -3.20 -13.32
CA PRO A 57 -10.95 -1.78 -13.13
C PRO A 57 -11.91 -1.29 -12.04
N GLY A 58 -11.36 -0.90 -10.90
CA GLY A 58 -12.13 -0.36 -9.80
C GLY A 58 -12.64 1.04 -10.13
N ARG A 59 -13.20 1.72 -9.12
CA ARG A 59 -13.47 3.16 -9.23
C ARG A 59 -12.15 3.89 -9.52
N PRO A 60 -12.11 4.81 -10.49
CA PRO A 60 -10.95 5.68 -10.71
C PRO A 60 -10.54 6.36 -9.40
N LYS A 61 -9.23 6.45 -9.13
CA LYS A 61 -8.74 7.22 -8.00
C LYS A 61 -9.09 8.69 -8.22
N THR A 62 -9.53 9.36 -7.16
CA THR A 62 -9.87 10.79 -7.18
C THR A 62 -8.64 11.69 -7.10
N PHE A 63 -7.53 11.18 -6.57
CA PHE A 63 -6.22 11.85 -6.47
C PHE A 63 -5.11 10.78 -6.43
N GLU A 64 -3.89 11.16 -6.77
CA GLU A 64 -2.73 10.25 -6.76
C GLU A 64 -2.01 10.24 -5.41
N ASP A 65 -1.31 9.14 -5.10
CA ASP A 65 -0.55 9.05 -3.84
C ASP A 65 0.53 10.10 -3.72
N ALA A 66 1.11 10.49 -4.85
CA ALA A 66 2.13 11.52 -4.91
C ALA A 66 1.59 12.87 -4.41
N GLU A 67 0.36 13.22 -4.79
CA GLU A 67 -0.28 14.50 -4.39
C GLU A 67 -0.53 14.54 -2.87
N LEU A 68 -0.99 13.43 -2.28
CA LEU A 68 -1.14 13.34 -0.84
C LEU A 68 0.22 13.29 -0.11
N GLN A 69 1.23 12.67 -0.73
CA GLN A 69 2.57 12.61 -0.15
C GLN A 69 3.23 13.99 -0.10
N GLU A 70 3.09 14.79 -1.16
CA GLU A 70 3.61 16.16 -1.23
C GLU A 70 3.04 17.04 -0.11
N LEU A 71 1.72 16.96 0.13
CA LEU A 71 1.08 17.69 1.23
C LEU A 71 1.60 17.28 2.62
N LEU A 72 1.94 16.00 2.80
CA LEU A 72 2.50 15.49 4.06
C LEU A 72 3.98 15.88 4.23
N ASP A 73 4.72 16.01 3.13
CA ASP A 73 6.14 16.41 3.14
C ASP A 73 6.28 17.91 3.44
N GLU A 74 5.32 18.74 2.98
CA GLU A 74 5.23 20.15 3.34
C GLU A 74 4.93 20.37 4.84
N ASP A 75 3.94 19.67 5.37
CA ASP A 75 3.56 19.77 6.77
C ASP A 75 2.94 18.45 7.27
N PRO A 76 3.70 17.66 8.05
CA PRO A 76 3.23 16.36 8.54
C PRO A 76 2.19 16.46 9.67
N THR A 77 1.88 17.67 10.16
CA THR A 77 0.96 17.89 11.28
C THR A 77 -0.49 18.17 10.85
N GLN A 78 -0.74 18.25 9.53
CA GLN A 78 -2.06 18.53 8.98
C GLN A 78 -3.11 17.49 9.40
N THR A 79 -4.32 17.98 9.64
CA THR A 79 -5.47 17.13 9.92
C THR A 79 -6.02 16.51 8.64
N GLN A 80 -6.65 15.33 8.76
CA GLN A 80 -7.34 14.68 7.64
C GLN A 80 -8.40 15.58 6.99
N LYS A 81 -8.99 16.52 7.74
CA LYS A 81 -9.98 17.47 7.22
C LYS A 81 -9.32 18.51 6.31
N GLN A 82 -8.19 19.08 6.72
CA GLN A 82 -7.43 20.03 5.90
C GLN A 82 -6.92 19.37 4.61
N LEU A 83 -6.42 18.14 4.69
CA LEU A 83 -6.00 17.36 3.52
C LEU A 83 -7.17 17.09 2.56
N ALA A 84 -8.35 16.78 3.12
CA ALA A 84 -9.56 16.55 2.36
C ALA A 84 -10.04 17.81 1.62
N GLU A 85 -9.96 18.97 2.27
CA GLU A 85 -10.28 20.27 1.68
C GLU A 85 -9.31 20.61 0.53
N LYS A 86 -7.99 20.42 0.73
CA LYS A 86 -6.98 20.68 -0.30
C LYS A 86 -7.13 19.78 -1.53
N LEU A 87 -7.44 18.51 -1.33
CA LEU A 87 -7.61 17.52 -2.41
C LEU A 87 -9.04 17.43 -2.94
N ASN A 88 -9.96 18.28 -2.45
CA ASN A 88 -11.38 18.28 -2.79
C ASN A 88 -12.03 16.88 -2.73
N VAL A 89 -11.75 16.15 -1.65
CA VAL A 89 -12.27 14.80 -1.40
C VAL A 89 -12.91 14.72 -0.01
N SER A 90 -13.55 13.59 0.29
CA SER A 90 -14.08 13.35 1.63
C SER A 90 -12.94 13.03 2.62
N ARG A 91 -13.14 13.38 3.90
CA ARG A 91 -12.25 12.98 4.99
C ARG A 91 -12.05 11.45 5.05
N VAL A 92 -13.08 10.69 4.73
CA VAL A 92 -13.04 9.21 4.72
C VAL A 92 -12.07 8.71 3.65
N ALA A 93 -12.10 9.30 2.44
CA ALA A 93 -11.18 8.94 1.37
C ALA A 93 -9.71 9.19 1.77
N ILE A 94 -9.43 10.30 2.47
CA ILE A 94 -8.09 10.57 3.03
C ILE A 94 -7.70 9.51 4.07
N CYS A 95 -8.61 9.18 5.00
CA CYS A 95 -8.34 8.18 6.03
C CYS A 95 -8.01 6.80 5.42
N GLU A 96 -8.84 6.31 4.50
CA GLU A 96 -8.61 5.05 3.79
C GLU A 96 -7.29 5.08 3.01
N ARG A 97 -6.96 6.21 2.39
CA ARG A 97 -5.74 6.32 1.60
C ARG A 97 -4.49 6.34 2.46
N LEU A 98 -4.48 7.10 3.56
CA LEU A 98 -3.39 7.12 4.53
C LEU A 98 -3.12 5.71 5.08
N GLN A 99 -4.17 4.94 5.37
CA GLN A 99 -4.05 3.54 5.79
C GLN A 99 -3.46 2.66 4.69
N ALA A 100 -3.93 2.79 3.44
CA ALA A 100 -3.39 2.06 2.30
C ALA A 100 -1.91 2.39 2.00
N MET A 101 -1.47 3.61 2.30
CA MET A 101 -0.07 4.05 2.21
C MET A 101 0.78 3.64 3.43
N GLY A 102 0.19 3.03 4.47
CA GLY A 102 0.90 2.65 5.70
C GLY A 102 1.27 3.84 6.60
N LYS A 103 0.61 4.99 6.45
CA LYS A 103 0.83 6.16 7.30
C LYS A 103 0.13 5.99 8.64
N ILE A 104 0.81 6.42 9.70
CA ILE A 104 0.28 6.40 11.09
C ILE A 104 0.47 7.76 11.73
N GLN A 105 -0.50 8.19 12.53
CA GLN A 105 -0.39 9.40 13.33
C GLN A 105 0.51 9.11 14.54
N LYS A 106 1.53 9.95 14.74
CA LYS A 106 2.36 9.96 15.95
C LYS A 106 2.29 11.35 16.58
N MET A 107 2.28 11.40 17.91
CA MET A 107 2.38 12.66 18.62
C MET A 107 3.80 13.21 18.52
N GLY A 108 3.91 14.54 18.51
CA GLY A 108 5.19 15.23 18.56
C GLY A 108 5.96 14.90 19.85
N ARG A 109 7.29 15.03 19.80
CA ARG A 109 8.14 14.90 20.99
C ARG A 109 8.22 16.25 21.69
N TRP A 110 8.13 16.23 23.02
CA TRP A 110 8.38 17.42 23.81
C TRP A 110 9.88 17.73 23.80
N VAL A 111 10.23 18.99 23.47
CA VAL A 111 11.61 19.48 23.45
C VAL A 111 11.74 20.48 24.60
N PRO A 112 12.72 20.32 25.51
CA PRO A 112 12.81 21.15 26.72
C PRO A 112 12.97 22.65 26.50
N HIS A 113 13.61 23.05 25.40
CA HIS A 113 13.90 24.44 25.13
C HIS A 113 14.05 24.69 23.64
N GLU A 114 13.57 25.85 23.18
CA GLU A 114 13.81 26.35 21.84
C GLU A 114 15.19 27.00 21.79
N LEU A 115 16.15 26.29 21.18
CA LEU A 115 17.53 26.75 21.09
C LEU A 115 17.69 27.79 19.97
N ASN A 116 18.47 28.83 20.24
CA ASN A 116 18.97 29.72 19.18
C ASN A 116 20.21 29.15 18.49
N ASP A 117 20.58 29.73 17.34
CA ASP A 117 21.71 29.27 16.51
C ASP A 117 23.02 29.19 17.29
N ARG A 118 23.29 30.16 18.16
CA ARG A 118 24.50 30.17 19.00
C ARG A 118 24.51 29.02 20.00
N GLN A 119 23.38 28.75 20.65
CA GLN A 119 23.25 27.62 21.58
C GLN A 119 23.38 26.28 20.84
N LEU A 120 22.82 26.16 19.64
CA LEU A 120 22.94 24.97 18.81
C LEU A 120 24.39 24.70 18.42
N GLU A 121 25.09 25.72 17.93
CA GLU A 121 26.49 25.61 17.52
C GLU A 121 27.40 25.28 18.71
N ASN A 122 27.21 25.96 19.84
CA ASN A 122 27.96 25.65 21.06
C ASN A 122 27.77 24.19 21.50
N ARG A 123 26.52 23.68 21.48
CA ARG A 123 26.23 22.28 21.84
C ARG A 123 26.90 21.31 20.88
N LYS A 124 26.89 21.59 19.58
CA LYS A 124 27.55 20.79 18.55
C LYS A 124 29.06 20.75 18.78
N ILE A 125 29.72 21.90 18.91
CA ILE A 125 31.17 22.01 19.14
C ILE A 125 31.59 21.24 20.39
N VAL A 126 30.90 21.44 21.52
CA VAL A 126 31.22 20.73 22.77
C VAL A 126 31.05 19.22 22.60
N SER A 127 29.99 18.77 21.93
CA SER A 127 29.75 17.35 21.68
C SER A 127 30.84 16.74 20.79
N GLU A 128 31.25 17.43 19.72
CA GLU A 128 32.33 17.00 18.82
C GLU A 128 33.67 16.89 19.57
N MET A 129 34.01 17.89 20.40
CA MET A 129 35.23 17.86 21.21
C MET A 129 35.24 16.69 22.21
N LEU A 130 34.11 16.44 22.88
CA LEU A 130 33.97 15.32 23.82
C LEU A 130 34.04 13.97 23.11
N LEU A 131 33.43 13.84 21.93
CA LEU A 131 33.48 12.64 21.11
C LEU A 131 34.91 12.34 20.63
N GLN A 132 35.61 13.34 20.08
CA GLN A 132 37.01 13.19 19.67
C GLN A 132 37.91 12.77 20.83
N ARG A 133 37.69 13.34 22.02
CA ARG A 133 38.42 12.93 23.22
C ARG A 133 38.13 11.48 23.61
N TYR A 134 36.86 11.07 23.52
CA TYR A 134 36.42 9.71 23.84
C TYR A 134 37.05 8.67 22.91
N GLU A 135 37.06 8.95 21.60
CA GLU A 135 37.66 8.09 20.58
C GLU A 135 39.17 7.92 20.76
N ARG A 136 39.86 8.99 21.19
CA ARG A 136 41.30 8.91 21.50
C ARG A 136 41.57 8.11 22.77
N LYS A 137 40.75 8.28 23.81
CA LYS A 137 40.88 7.56 25.08
C LYS A 137 39.58 7.57 25.86
N LEU A 138 39.11 6.37 26.22
CA LEU A 138 37.95 6.19 27.10
C LEU A 138 38.17 6.91 28.44
N PHE A 139 37.38 7.95 28.71
CA PHE A 139 37.49 8.75 29.93
C PHE A 139 36.23 8.71 30.79
N LEU A 140 35.18 8.01 30.35
CA LEU A 140 33.88 7.95 31.06
C LEU A 140 34.01 7.40 32.49
N HIS A 141 34.94 6.46 32.73
CA HIS A 141 35.22 5.90 34.06
C HIS A 141 35.76 6.92 35.09
N ARG A 142 36.09 8.14 34.65
CA ARG A 142 36.60 9.22 35.50
C ARG A 142 35.58 10.35 35.69
N ILE A 143 34.42 10.27 35.05
CA ILE A 143 33.39 11.30 35.16
C ILE A 143 32.63 11.08 36.47
N VAL A 144 32.51 12.16 37.25
CA VAL A 144 31.57 12.28 38.36
C VAL A 144 30.61 13.41 38.00
N THR A 145 29.30 13.17 38.10
CA THR A 145 28.25 14.11 37.71
C THR A 145 27.17 14.18 38.80
N GLY A 146 26.46 15.29 38.88
CA GLY A 146 25.32 15.52 39.76
C GLY A 146 24.43 16.62 39.17
N ASP A 147 23.15 16.57 39.50
CA ASP A 147 22.12 17.58 39.21
C ASP A 147 21.34 17.81 40.51
N GLU A 148 20.78 19.00 40.72
CA GLU A 148 20.04 19.38 41.95
C GLU A 148 18.54 19.07 41.88
#